data_AF-A0A8B3B8N3-F1
#
_entry.id   AF-A0A8B3B8N3-F1
#
_cell.length_a   1.000
_cell.length_b   1.000
_cell.length_c   1.000
_cell.angle_alpha   90.00
_cell.angle_beta   90.00
_cell.angle_gamma   90.00
#
_symmetry.space_group_name_H-M   'P 1'
#
loop_
_entity.id
_entity.type
_entity.pdbx_description
1 polymer ?
#
loop_
_entity_poly.entity_id
_entity_poly.type
_entity_poly.pdbx_seq_one_letter_code
_entity_poly.pdbx_strand_id
1 'polypeptide(L)'
;MNQKKEILEKLAFIRRHKEFASFGVKEQEVSYNPCLSEEDIKEFEHKHCITLPDDYRTFISEIGNGGFGPGYGLLPLDKAIVDFKLKDKPNISLNEKFPYQDSWNEEWITSFNWDEGYPETEIVDAYISTSHIAGSLQISHFGHGCTFLLVVN
;
A
#
# COMPACT_ATOMS: atom_id res chain seq x y z
N MET A 1 -22.46 -9.74 -5.66
CA MET A 1 -22.62 -9.11 -4.32
C MET A 1 -21.99 -7.72 -4.41
N ASN A 2 -22.68 -6.64 -4.02
CA ASN A 2 -22.17 -5.28 -4.22
C ASN A 2 -21.15 -4.94 -3.10
N GLN A 3 -19.85 -5.19 -3.35
CA GLN A 3 -18.77 -5.02 -2.36
C GLN A 3 -18.73 -3.59 -1.78
N LYS A 4 -18.96 -2.56 -2.61
CA LYS A 4 -19.09 -1.18 -2.16
C LYS A 4 -20.17 -1.03 -1.09
N LYS A 5 -21.37 -1.56 -1.35
CA LYS A 5 -22.48 -1.50 -0.40
C LYS A 5 -22.08 -2.12 0.94
N GLU A 6 -21.44 -3.29 0.92
CA GLU A 6 -20.98 -3.98 2.12
C GLU A 6 -19.95 -3.15 2.91
N ILE A 7 -18.98 -2.55 2.22
CA ILE A 7 -17.99 -1.66 2.83
C ILE A 7 -18.68 -0.47 3.51
N LEU A 8 -19.58 0.21 2.80
CA LEU A 8 -20.30 1.37 3.34
C LEU A 8 -21.19 0.99 4.54
N GLU A 9 -21.84 -0.18 4.51
CA GLU A 9 -22.63 -0.69 5.63
C GLU A 9 -21.75 -0.96 6.86
N LYS A 10 -20.59 -1.61 6.68
CA LYS A 10 -19.62 -1.85 7.75
C LYS A 10 -19.09 -0.54 8.35
N LEU A 11 -18.79 0.46 7.53
CA LEU A 11 -18.36 1.78 8.01
C LEU A 11 -19.46 2.49 8.80
N ALA A 12 -20.69 2.48 8.27
CA ALA A 12 -21.84 3.08 8.95
C ALA A 12 -22.14 2.36 10.28
N PHE A 13 -21.86 1.07 10.38
CA PHE A 13 -21.92 0.33 11.63
C PHE A 13 -20.83 0.80 12.59
N ILE A 14 -19.55 0.81 12.17
CA ILE A 14 -18.42 1.22 13.03
C ILE A 14 -18.62 2.63 13.58
N ARG A 15 -18.99 3.60 12.73
CA ARG A 15 -19.20 5.00 13.13
C ARG A 15 -20.30 5.16 14.18
N ARG A 16 -21.34 4.33 14.11
CA ARG A 16 -22.47 4.33 15.06
C ARG A 16 -22.16 3.65 16.39
N HIS A 17 -21.03 2.96 16.51
CA HIS A 17 -20.67 2.18 17.68
C HIS A 17 -19.24 2.49 18.18
N LYS A 18 -18.61 3.57 17.69
CA LYS A 18 -17.21 3.91 18.00
C LYS A 18 -16.98 4.19 19.49
N GLU A 19 -18.02 4.61 20.20
CA GLU A 19 -18.05 4.85 21.64
C GLU A 19 -17.97 3.57 22.48
N PHE A 20 -18.29 2.41 21.90
CA PHE A 20 -18.16 1.11 22.57
C PHE A 20 -16.75 0.52 22.44
N ALA A 21 -15.86 1.12 21.64
CA ALA A 21 -14.49 0.67 21.51
C ALA A 21 -13.68 1.01 22.77
N SER A 22 -12.97 0.02 23.31
CA SER A 22 -12.27 0.09 24.61
C SER A 22 -11.23 1.21 24.73
N PHE A 23 -10.76 1.75 23.61
CA PHE A 23 -9.72 2.78 23.57
C PHE A 23 -10.21 4.16 23.07
N GLY A 24 -11.51 4.33 22.82
CA GLY A 24 -12.07 5.59 22.32
C GLY A 24 -11.55 5.93 20.92
N VAL A 25 -12.27 5.49 19.89
CA VAL A 25 -11.85 5.66 18.50
C VAL A 25 -12.13 7.09 18.02
N LYS A 26 -11.11 7.78 17.51
CA LYS A 26 -11.27 9.11 16.92
C LYS A 26 -11.94 8.99 15.55
N GLU A 27 -12.73 9.99 15.15
CA GLU A 27 -13.44 9.97 13.85
C GLU A 27 -12.50 9.76 12.65
N GLN A 28 -11.33 10.38 12.72
CA GLN A 28 -10.25 10.25 11.72
C GLN A 28 -9.67 8.84 11.61
N GLU A 29 -9.81 8.01 12.65
CA GLU A 29 -9.36 6.61 12.66
C GLU A 29 -10.40 5.67 12.05
N VAL A 30 -11.59 6.16 11.66
CA VAL A 30 -12.68 5.39 11.02
C VAL A 30 -13.24 6.12 9.80
N SER A 31 -12.40 6.93 9.17
CA SER A 31 -12.74 7.70 7.97
C SER A 31 -11.76 7.42 6.84
N TYR A 32 -12.28 7.49 5.62
CA TYR A 32 -11.46 7.54 4.43
C TYR A 32 -11.18 9.00 4.05
N ASN A 33 -10.08 9.19 3.33
CA ASN A 33 -9.77 10.46 2.70
C ASN A 33 -10.78 10.75 1.58
N PRO A 34 -10.90 12.01 1.13
CA PRO A 34 -11.73 12.37 -0.01
C PRO A 34 -11.45 11.48 -1.23
N CYS A 35 -12.51 11.14 -1.97
CA CYS A 35 -12.39 10.40 -3.22
C CYS A 35 -11.64 11.22 -4.28
N LEU A 36 -10.97 10.52 -5.20
CA LEU A 36 -10.41 11.10 -6.41
C LEU A 36 -11.49 11.24 -7.49
N SER A 37 -11.35 12.27 -8.33
CA SER A 37 -12.15 12.37 -9.55
C SER A 37 -11.66 11.40 -10.63
N GLU A 38 -12.50 11.09 -11.61
CA GLU A 38 -12.08 10.28 -12.76
C GLU A 38 -10.95 10.96 -13.55
N GLU A 39 -10.94 12.30 -13.57
CA GLU A 39 -9.89 13.10 -14.18
C GLU A 39 -8.55 12.91 -13.45
N ASP A 40 -8.54 12.98 -12.11
CA ASP A 40 -7.31 12.78 -11.31
C ASP A 40 -6.74 11.36 -11.50
N ILE A 41 -7.62 10.35 -11.54
CA ILE A 41 -7.22 8.94 -11.73
C ILE A 41 -6.61 8.76 -13.13
N LYS A 42 -7.24 9.32 -14.17
CA LYS A 42 -6.71 9.26 -15.55
C LYS A 42 -5.40 10.00 -15.70
N GLU A 43 -5.25 11.16 -15.04
CA GLU A 43 -3.99 11.90 -15.04
C GLU A 43 -2.87 11.05 -14.41
N PHE A 44 -3.16 10.39 -13.29
CA PHE A 44 -2.21 9.49 -12.65
C PHE A 44 -1.81 8.32 -13.56
N GLU A 45 -2.78 7.62 -14.14
CA GLU A 45 -2.54 6.51 -15.08
C GLU A 45 -1.70 6.95 -16.28
N HIS A 46 -2.05 8.09 -16.89
CA HIS A 46 -1.31 8.63 -18.03
C HIS A 46 0.12 9.03 -17.64
N LYS A 47 0.29 9.70 -16.50
CA LYS A 47 1.61 10.12 -15.99
C LYS A 47 2.53 8.93 -15.73
N HIS A 48 1.97 7.82 -15.24
CA HIS A 48 2.74 6.64 -14.85
C HIS A 48 2.72 5.51 -15.89
N CYS A 49 2.05 5.70 -17.03
CA CYS A 49 1.93 4.73 -18.12
C CYS A 49 1.38 3.36 -17.66
N ILE A 50 0.33 3.37 -16.83
CA ILE A 50 -0.32 2.17 -16.32
C ILE A 50 -1.84 2.27 -16.44
N THR A 51 -2.53 1.14 -16.24
CA THR A 51 -3.97 1.11 -16.00
C THR A 51 -4.18 0.53 -14.60
N LEU A 52 -4.87 1.27 -13.73
CA LEU A 52 -5.18 0.78 -12.39
C LEU A 52 -6.26 -0.31 -12.46
N PRO A 53 -6.22 -1.33 -11.60
CA PRO A 53 -7.28 -2.34 -11.52
C PRO A 53 -8.66 -1.70 -11.28
N ASP A 54 -9.69 -2.15 -12.00
CA ASP A 54 -11.04 -1.57 -11.94
C ASP A 54 -11.61 -1.50 -10.52
N ASP A 55 -11.38 -2.54 -9.71
CA ASP A 55 -11.80 -2.58 -8.31
C ASP A 55 -11.12 -1.49 -7.47
N TYR A 56 -9.84 -1.23 -7.74
CA TYR A 56 -9.09 -0.18 -7.04
C TYR A 56 -9.49 1.22 -7.51
N ARG A 57 -9.73 1.41 -8.81
CA ARG A 57 -10.32 2.65 -9.36
C ARG A 57 -11.65 2.96 -8.69
N THR A 58 -12.53 1.97 -8.59
CA THR A 58 -13.83 2.09 -7.93
C THR A 58 -13.67 2.45 -6.45
N PHE A 59 -12.71 1.83 -5.77
CA PHE A 59 -12.43 2.14 -4.37
C PHE A 59 -12.01 3.60 -4.17
N ILE A 60 -11.01 4.09 -4.90
CA ILE A 60 -10.46 5.43 -4.70
C ILE A 60 -11.39 6.56 -5.19
N SER A 61 -12.32 6.26 -6.11
CA SER A 61 -13.33 7.22 -6.63
C SER A 61 -14.63 7.21 -5.83
N GLU A 62 -15.01 6.10 -5.20
CA GLU A 62 -16.33 5.97 -4.57
C GLU A 62 -16.31 5.71 -3.06
N ILE A 63 -15.17 5.28 -2.50
CA ILE A 63 -15.02 4.99 -1.06
C ILE A 63 -14.02 5.96 -0.43
N GLY A 64 -12.84 6.12 -1.01
CA GLY A 64 -11.90 7.18 -0.65
C GLY A 64 -10.43 6.90 -0.98
N ASN A 65 -9.64 7.96 -1.07
CA ASN A 65 -8.21 7.91 -1.44
C ASN A 65 -7.30 7.55 -0.24
N GLY A 66 -7.41 6.33 0.24
CA GLY A 66 -6.74 5.88 1.46
C GLY A 66 -7.49 6.31 2.74
N GLY A 67 -6.90 6.08 3.91
CA GLY A 67 -7.51 6.31 5.22
C GLY A 67 -7.64 5.03 6.03
N PHE A 68 -8.81 4.78 6.62
CA PHE A 68 -9.04 3.60 7.45
C PHE A 68 -8.70 2.27 6.75
N GLY A 69 -7.98 1.36 7.41
CA GLY A 69 -7.62 0.08 6.83
C GLY A 69 -6.61 -0.72 7.65
N PRO A 70 -6.01 -1.78 7.07
CA PRO A 70 -5.01 -2.61 7.74
C PRO A 70 -3.81 -1.81 8.28
N GLY A 71 -3.17 -2.32 9.33
CA GLY A 71 -1.95 -1.73 9.88
C GLY A 71 -2.12 -0.27 10.28
N TYR A 72 -1.31 0.61 9.69
CA TYR A 72 -1.37 2.06 9.90
C TYR A 72 -2.35 2.79 8.96
N GLY A 73 -3.25 2.05 8.31
CA GLY A 73 -4.22 2.58 7.35
C GLY A 73 -3.79 2.37 5.90
N LEU A 74 -4.69 2.72 4.99
CA LEU A 74 -4.46 2.74 3.55
C LEU A 74 -3.79 4.07 3.16
N LEU A 75 -2.73 3.99 2.36
CA LEU A 75 -2.02 5.15 1.84
C LEU A 75 -2.82 5.80 0.69
N PRO A 76 -2.84 7.14 0.60
CA PRO A 76 -3.30 7.84 -0.59
C PRO A 76 -2.49 7.44 -1.83
N LEU A 77 -3.11 7.52 -3.01
CA LEU A 77 -2.50 7.11 -4.29
C LEU A 77 -1.13 7.76 -4.55
N ASP A 78 -0.97 9.05 -4.25
CA ASP A 78 0.28 9.79 -4.44
C ASP A 78 1.38 9.40 -3.43
N LYS A 79 1.00 8.78 -2.31
CA LYS A 79 1.93 8.24 -1.31
C LYS A 79 2.24 6.78 -1.55
N ALA A 80 1.32 6.03 -2.15
CA ALA A 80 1.48 4.61 -2.42
C ALA A 80 2.57 4.31 -3.48
N ILE A 81 2.97 5.31 -4.27
CA ILE A 81 4.11 5.19 -5.20
C ILE A 81 5.47 5.33 -4.53
N VAL A 82 5.51 5.81 -3.29
CA VAL A 82 6.75 6.14 -2.59
C VAL A 82 7.15 4.97 -1.72
N ASP A 83 8.37 4.44 -1.89
CA ASP A 83 8.88 3.43 -0.98
C ASP A 83 9.19 4.07 0.38
N PHE A 84 8.36 3.81 1.39
CA PHE A 84 8.53 4.40 2.71
C PHE A 84 9.67 3.73 3.53
N LYS A 85 10.15 2.55 3.11
CA LYS A 85 11.17 1.77 3.83
C LYS A 85 12.55 2.39 3.63
N LEU A 86 12.80 2.92 2.44
CA LEU A 86 14.10 3.51 2.08
C LEU A 86 14.21 4.95 2.57
N LYS A 87 15.41 5.33 3.01
CA LYS A 87 15.68 6.62 3.65
C LYS A 87 15.41 7.80 2.73
N ASP A 88 15.75 7.66 1.47
CA ASP A 88 15.59 8.65 0.41
C ASP A 88 14.18 8.66 -0.21
N LYS A 89 13.33 7.69 0.16
CA LYS A 89 11.93 7.58 -0.26
C LYS A 89 11.76 7.66 -1.78
N PRO A 90 12.39 6.75 -2.54
CA PRO A 90 12.31 6.75 -3.98
C PRO A 90 10.90 6.38 -4.45
N ASN A 91 10.55 6.81 -5.65
CA ASN A 91 9.33 6.32 -6.30
C ASN A 91 9.57 4.91 -6.85
N ILE A 92 8.54 4.07 -6.75
CA ILE A 92 8.47 2.74 -7.37
C ILE A 92 8.14 2.92 -8.85
N SER A 93 8.83 2.16 -9.70
CA SER A 93 8.56 2.13 -11.14
C SER A 93 7.27 1.34 -11.40
N LEU A 94 6.16 2.01 -11.77
CA LEU A 94 4.86 1.35 -11.92
C LEU A 94 4.66 0.67 -13.29
N ASN A 95 5.37 1.13 -14.32
CA ASN A 95 5.22 0.63 -15.70
C ASN A 95 6.14 -0.55 -16.03
N GLU A 96 6.88 -1.05 -15.03
CA GLU A 96 7.61 -2.31 -15.08
C GLU A 96 6.72 -3.45 -14.58
N LYS A 97 6.99 -4.68 -15.01
CA LYS A 97 6.22 -5.85 -14.57
C LYS A 97 6.58 -6.22 -13.14
N PHE A 98 5.60 -6.65 -12.35
CA PHE A 98 5.90 -7.23 -11.05
C PHE A 98 6.75 -8.50 -11.21
N PRO A 99 7.90 -8.62 -10.51
CA PRO A 99 8.92 -9.61 -10.83
C PRO A 99 8.59 -11.05 -10.39
N TYR A 100 7.54 -11.23 -9.55
CA TYR A 100 7.29 -12.51 -8.88
C TYR A 100 5.90 -13.08 -9.15
N GLN A 101 5.84 -14.39 -9.36
CA GLN A 101 4.60 -15.18 -9.38
C GLN A 101 4.50 -16.14 -8.19
N ASP A 102 5.63 -16.41 -7.54
CA ASP A 102 5.78 -17.26 -6.37
C ASP A 102 6.49 -16.49 -5.25
N SER A 103 6.51 -17.06 -4.05
CA SER A 103 7.27 -16.51 -2.92
C SER A 103 8.76 -16.38 -3.29
N TRP A 104 9.34 -15.21 -2.99
CA TRP A 104 10.75 -14.95 -3.23
C TRP A 104 11.46 -14.47 -1.95
N ASN A 105 12.71 -14.91 -1.79
CA ASN A 105 13.67 -14.34 -0.84
C ASN A 105 15.09 -14.67 -1.31
N GLU A 106 16.09 -13.93 -0.83
CA GLU A 106 17.49 -14.25 -1.08
C GLU A 106 17.98 -15.36 -0.13
N GLU A 107 18.81 -16.27 -0.63
CA GLU A 107 19.33 -17.40 0.17
C GLU A 107 20.11 -16.90 1.40
N TRP A 108 20.89 -15.83 1.22
CA TRP A 108 21.75 -15.29 2.25
C TRP A 108 20.99 -14.82 3.50
N ILE A 109 19.72 -14.40 3.36
CA ILE A 109 18.88 -13.94 4.47
C ILE A 109 18.77 -15.02 5.55
N THR A 110 18.68 -16.29 5.13
CA THR A 110 18.51 -17.43 6.03
C THR A 110 19.82 -18.02 6.54
N SER A 111 20.94 -17.78 5.84
CA SER A 111 22.25 -18.29 6.22
C SER A 111 23.13 -17.26 6.95
N PHE A 112 22.74 -15.98 6.93
CA PHE A 112 23.50 -14.91 7.58
C PHE A 112 23.41 -15.03 9.11
N ASN A 113 24.55 -14.89 9.79
CA ASN A 113 24.59 -14.87 11.24
C ASN A 113 24.25 -13.47 11.78
N TRP A 114 22.96 -13.25 12.04
CA TRP A 114 22.44 -11.97 12.53
C TRP A 114 22.92 -11.57 13.94
N ASP A 115 23.47 -12.51 14.71
CA ASP A 115 24.06 -12.22 16.03
C ASP A 115 25.51 -11.70 15.91
N GLU A 116 26.19 -11.98 14.80
CA GLU A 116 27.60 -11.66 14.60
C GLU A 116 27.85 -10.40 13.76
N GLY A 117 26.82 -9.83 13.14
CA GLY A 117 26.97 -8.58 12.41
C GLY A 117 25.79 -8.16 11.56
N TYR A 118 26.11 -7.33 10.56
CA TYR A 118 25.17 -6.85 9.55
C TYR A 118 25.75 -7.16 8.16
N PRO A 119 24.94 -7.57 7.17
CA PRO A 119 25.45 -7.85 5.83
C PRO A 119 26.08 -6.59 5.20
N GLU A 120 26.93 -6.79 4.19
CA GLU A 120 27.52 -5.69 3.44
C GLU A 120 26.42 -4.78 2.85
N THR A 121 26.66 -3.46 2.88
CA THR A 121 25.66 -2.47 2.48
C THR A 121 25.19 -2.68 1.06
N GLU A 122 26.09 -3.03 0.14
CA GLU A 122 25.78 -3.31 -1.26
C GLU A 122 24.82 -4.50 -1.42
N ILE A 123 24.96 -5.54 -0.59
CA ILE A 123 24.07 -6.71 -0.60
C ILE A 123 22.69 -6.33 -0.08
N VAL A 124 22.64 -5.55 1.00
CA VAL A 124 21.38 -5.08 1.58
C VAL A 124 20.65 -4.15 0.62
N ASP A 125 21.35 -3.16 0.05
CA ASP A 125 20.79 -2.17 -0.87
C ASP A 125 20.19 -2.84 -2.11
N ALA A 126 20.86 -3.88 -2.64
CA ALA A 126 20.31 -4.68 -3.72
C ALA A 126 19.01 -5.39 -3.29
N TYR A 127 18.99 -6.03 -2.12
CA TYR A 127 17.84 -6.77 -1.62
C TYR A 127 16.61 -5.91 -1.31
N ILE A 128 16.81 -4.69 -0.80
CA ILE A 128 15.71 -3.76 -0.47
C ILE A 128 15.33 -2.84 -1.63
N SER A 129 15.96 -3.00 -2.79
CA SER A 129 15.73 -2.19 -3.98
C SER A 129 14.25 -2.18 -4.40
N THR A 130 13.78 -1.03 -4.89
CA THR A 130 12.43 -0.90 -5.44
C THR A 130 12.20 -1.76 -6.67
N SER A 131 13.26 -2.27 -7.32
CA SER A 131 13.14 -3.23 -8.43
C SER A 131 12.42 -4.51 -8.03
N HIS A 132 12.48 -4.92 -6.76
CA HIS A 132 11.78 -6.10 -6.25
C HIS A 132 10.28 -5.88 -6.02
N ILE A 133 9.83 -4.62 -6.06
CA ILE A 133 8.43 -4.24 -5.91
C ILE A 133 7.94 -3.38 -7.08
N ALA A 134 8.69 -3.36 -8.19
CA ALA A 134 8.29 -2.68 -9.42
C ALA A 134 6.93 -3.21 -9.92
N GLY A 135 6.17 -2.38 -10.62
CA GLY A 135 4.81 -2.73 -11.06
C GLY A 135 3.80 -2.81 -9.93
N SER A 136 4.08 -2.20 -8.77
CA SER A 136 3.15 -2.22 -7.63
C SER A 136 3.07 -0.91 -6.87
N LEU A 137 1.94 -0.73 -6.16
CA LEU A 137 1.70 0.33 -5.20
C LEU A 137 1.81 -0.23 -3.77
N GLN A 138 2.53 0.47 -2.89
CA GLN A 138 2.51 0.21 -1.45
C GLN A 138 1.25 0.83 -0.84
N ILE A 139 0.16 0.06 -0.75
CA ILE A 139 -1.15 0.60 -0.35
C ILE A 139 -1.33 0.68 1.17
N SER A 140 -0.51 -0.01 1.97
CA SER A 140 -0.57 -0.02 3.44
C SER A 140 0.65 -0.71 4.04
N HIS A 141 0.97 -0.45 5.31
CA HIS A 141 2.04 -1.14 6.03
C HIS A 141 1.70 -1.39 7.51
N PHE A 142 2.36 -2.39 8.10
CA PHE A 142 2.33 -2.68 9.53
C PHE A 142 3.57 -2.17 10.28
N GLY A 143 4.46 -1.46 9.59
CA GLY A 143 5.79 -1.15 10.12
C GLY A 143 6.73 -2.35 9.97
N HIS A 144 7.95 -2.22 10.49
CA HIS A 144 8.98 -3.28 10.43
C HIS A 144 9.26 -3.85 9.02
N GLY A 145 9.02 -3.07 7.97
CA GLY A 145 9.22 -3.49 6.58
C GLY A 145 8.06 -4.29 5.96
N CYS A 146 7.00 -4.59 6.71
CA CYS A 146 5.83 -5.32 6.18
C CYS A 146 4.86 -4.37 5.46
N THR A 147 4.61 -4.61 4.18
CA THR A 147 3.74 -3.80 3.31
C THR A 147 2.74 -4.67 2.55
N PHE A 148 1.58 -4.11 2.24
CA PHE A 148 0.69 -4.65 1.21
C PHE A 148 1.04 -4.02 -0.13
N LEU A 149 1.21 -4.86 -1.15
CA LEU A 149 1.46 -4.44 -2.52
C LEU A 149 0.20 -4.67 -3.36
N LEU A 150 -0.24 -3.64 -4.07
CA LEU A 150 -1.21 -3.77 -5.14
C LEU A 150 -0.45 -3.82 -6.47
N VAL A 151 -0.46 -4.98 -7.13
CA VAL A 151 0.16 -5.15 -8.45
C VAL A 151 -0.70 -4.44 -9.50
N VAL A 152 -0.05 -3.66 -10.37
CA VAL A 152 -0.69 -2.83 -11.40
C VAL A 152 -0.15 -3.10 -12.82
N ASN A 153 0.80 -4.04 -12.98
CA ASN A 153 1.40 -4.41 -14.27
C ASN A 153 2.06 -5.80 -14.27
#